data_AF-A0A7W0EN87-F1
#
_entry.id   AF-A0A7W0EN87-F1
#
_cell.length_a   1.000
_cell.length_b   1.000
_cell.length_c   1.000
_cell.angle_alpha   90.00
_cell.angle_beta   90.00
_cell.angle_gamma   90.00
#
_symmetry.space_group_name_H-M   'P 1'
#
loop_
_entity.id
_entity.type
_entity.pdbx_description
1 polymer ?
#
loop_
_entity_poly.entity_id
_entity_poly.type
_entity_poly.pdbx_seq_one_letter_code
_entity_poly.pdbx_strand_id
1 'polypeptide(L)'
;MGKRIFRNLTLQAVICFFLCVIPFQARAELDISEIREAASQGDADAQYLLGMSYAEGQDISKDEINAYAWSSLAAMQGVEAAAKHRDNIAGNFSIKQLHEAQALAEEYQAKIDKQMKRPPSLRFRTSSVSSVATNAELRSWLQNVKPAAGGE
;
A
#
# COMPACT_ATOMS: atom_id res chain seq x y z
N MET A 1 -41.95 26.23 40.90
CA MET A 1 -40.82 27.11 40.49
C MET A 1 -39.49 26.38 40.71
N GLY A 2 -38.63 26.30 39.69
CA GLY A 2 -37.18 26.05 39.78
C GLY A 2 -36.71 24.62 40.10
N LYS A 3 -36.72 23.61 39.22
CA LYS A 3 -35.95 23.46 37.95
C LYS A 3 -34.52 24.05 37.94
N ARG A 4 -33.63 23.69 38.86
CA ARG A 4 -32.18 24.03 38.75
C ARG A 4 -31.18 22.99 39.30
N ILE A 5 -31.48 21.70 39.28
CA ILE A 5 -30.48 20.66 39.64
C ILE A 5 -30.31 19.60 38.54
N PHE A 6 -31.25 19.50 37.59
CA PHE A 6 -31.28 18.45 36.58
C PHE A 6 -30.50 18.72 35.29
N ARG A 7 -29.72 19.82 35.21
CA ARG A 7 -29.08 20.25 33.95
C ARG A 7 -27.62 19.82 33.78
N ASN A 8 -27.01 19.26 34.83
CA ASN A 8 -25.61 18.78 34.79
C ASN A 8 -25.49 17.25 34.74
N LEU A 9 -26.52 16.51 35.15
CA LEU A 9 -26.48 15.04 35.18
C LEU A 9 -26.73 14.40 33.80
N THR A 10 -27.47 15.09 32.92
CA THR A 10 -27.72 14.63 31.54
C THR A 10 -26.55 14.93 30.61
N LEU A 11 -25.78 15.99 30.86
CA LEU A 11 -24.65 16.37 30.02
C LEU A 11 -23.42 15.46 30.25
N GLN A 12 -23.15 15.08 31.51
CA GLN A 12 -22.06 14.15 31.85
C GLN A 12 -22.29 12.75 31.25
N ALA A 13 -23.53 12.26 31.24
CA ALA A 13 -23.88 10.94 30.71
C ALA A 13 -23.76 10.86 29.18
N VAL A 14 -24.10 11.94 28.46
CA VAL A 14 -24.00 11.99 26.98
C VAL A 14 -22.54 12.10 26.53
N ILE A 15 -21.71 12.83 27.27
CA ILE A 15 -20.26 12.93 27.00
C ILE A 15 -19.57 11.58 27.26
N CYS A 16 -19.93 10.85 28.32
CA CYS A 16 -19.43 9.50 28.56
C CYS A 16 -19.89 8.49 27.49
N PHE A 17 -21.09 8.63 26.94
CA PHE A 17 -21.55 7.74 25.87
C PHE A 17 -20.80 7.98 24.55
N PHE A 18 -20.48 9.24 24.23
CA PHE A 18 -19.67 9.59 23.05
C PHE A 18 -18.18 9.25 23.20
N LEU A 19 -17.62 9.28 24.41
CA LEU A 19 -16.22 8.93 24.67
C LEU A 19 -15.98 7.42 24.90
N CYS A 20 -17.02 6.61 25.04
CA CYS A 20 -16.89 5.16 25.31
C CYS A 20 -17.27 4.25 24.12
N VAL A 21 -17.96 4.76 23.09
CA VAL A 21 -18.41 3.96 21.93
C VAL A 21 -17.51 4.10 20.70
N ILE A 22 -16.67 5.14 20.61
CA ILE A 22 -15.59 5.12 19.63
C ILE A 22 -14.35 4.66 20.38
N PRO A 23 -13.96 3.38 20.31
CA PRO A 23 -12.57 3.07 20.51
C PRO A 23 -11.80 3.94 19.52
N PHE A 24 -11.12 4.94 20.07
CA PHE A 24 -9.91 5.60 19.57
C PHE A 24 -8.82 4.54 19.39
N GLN A 25 -9.13 3.50 18.64
CA GLN A 25 -8.22 2.50 18.13
C GLN A 25 -7.99 2.93 16.69
N ALA A 26 -7.35 4.08 16.53
CA ALA A 26 -6.52 4.33 15.36
C ALA A 26 -5.26 3.45 15.49
N ARG A 27 -5.44 2.14 15.68
CA ARG A 27 -4.54 1.19 15.05
C ARG A 27 -4.93 1.35 13.59
N ALA A 28 -4.02 1.88 12.79
CA ALA A 28 -4.18 1.82 11.35
C ALA A 28 -4.35 0.34 11.01
N GLU A 29 -5.59 -0.15 10.90
CA GLU A 29 -5.91 -1.27 10.03
C GLU A 29 -5.69 -0.74 8.61
N LEU A 30 -4.42 -0.54 8.25
CA LEU A 30 -4.03 -0.49 6.86
C LEU A 30 -4.35 -1.88 6.34
N ASP A 31 -5.48 -1.99 5.66
CA ASP A 31 -5.90 -3.26 5.08
C ASP A 31 -4.78 -3.71 4.14
N ILE A 32 -4.25 -4.90 4.40
CA ILE A 32 -3.18 -5.50 3.59
C ILE A 32 -3.60 -5.62 2.12
N SER A 33 -4.92 -5.64 1.86
CA SER A 33 -5.47 -5.62 0.52
C SER A 33 -5.19 -4.31 -0.22
N GLU A 34 -5.26 -3.15 0.45
CA GLU A 34 -4.95 -1.83 -0.12
C GLU A 34 -3.45 -1.69 -0.35
N ILE A 35 -2.63 -2.12 0.61
CA ILE A 35 -1.16 -2.15 0.46
C ILE A 35 -0.79 -3.01 -0.75
N ARG A 36 -1.41 -4.19 -0.92
CA ARG A 36 -1.15 -5.06 -2.07
C ARG A 36 -1.57 -4.42 -3.39
N GLU A 37 -2.68 -3.70 -3.41
CA GLU A 37 -3.13 -2.97 -4.60
C GLU A 37 -2.15 -1.85 -4.96
N ALA A 38 -1.74 -1.03 -4.00
CA ALA A 38 -0.77 0.04 -4.19
C ALA A 38 0.62 -0.50 -4.61
N ALA A 39 1.09 -1.57 -3.98
CA ALA A 39 2.34 -2.22 -4.35
C ALA A 39 2.31 -2.77 -5.79
N SER A 40 1.15 -3.27 -6.23
CA SER A 40 0.93 -3.74 -7.61
C SER A 40 0.93 -2.60 -8.64
N GLN A 41 0.60 -1.38 -8.21
CA GLN A 41 0.69 -0.16 -9.03
C GLN A 41 2.11 0.41 -9.07
N GLY A 42 3.06 -0.17 -8.33
CA GLY A 42 4.44 0.28 -8.29
C GLY A 42 4.77 1.25 -7.16
N ASP A 43 3.85 1.48 -6.21
CA ASP A 43 4.12 2.36 -5.07
C ASP A 43 5.24 1.78 -4.18
N ALA A 44 6.33 2.53 -4.04
CA ALA A 44 7.54 2.08 -3.35
C ALA A 44 7.33 1.93 -1.83
N ASP A 45 6.54 2.81 -1.21
CA ASP A 45 6.27 2.75 0.22
C ASP A 45 5.34 1.56 0.51
N ALA A 46 4.34 1.32 -0.34
CA ALA A 46 3.46 0.16 -0.23
C ALA A 46 4.22 -1.17 -0.43
N GLN A 47 5.15 -1.22 -1.38
CA GLN A 47 6.03 -2.38 -1.56
C GLN A 47 6.88 -2.67 -0.32
N TYR A 48 7.42 -1.63 0.32
CA TYR A 48 8.18 -1.79 1.56
C TYR A 48 7.28 -2.30 2.70
N LEU A 49 6.11 -1.69 2.90
CA LEU A 49 5.14 -2.11 3.92
C LEU A 49 4.70 -3.56 3.71
N LEU A 50 4.44 -3.96 2.47
CA LEU A 50 4.10 -5.34 2.14
C LEU A 50 5.24 -6.31 2.48
N GLY A 51 6.48 -5.92 2.18
CA GLY A 51 7.68 -6.68 2.56
C GLY A 51 7.78 -6.89 4.07
N MET A 52 7.54 -5.82 4.86
CA MET A 52 7.49 -5.91 6.31
C MET A 52 6.39 -6.85 6.81
N SER A 53 5.18 -6.76 6.24
CA SER A 53 4.07 -7.64 6.62
C SER A 53 4.41 -9.12 6.39
N TYR A 54 5.07 -9.45 5.28
CA TYR A 54 5.57 -10.81 5.01
C TYR A 54 6.67 -11.24 5.97
N ALA A 55 7.53 -10.33 6.44
CA ALA A 55 8.59 -10.65 7.40
C ALA A 55 8.05 -10.86 8.82
N GLU A 56 7.08 -10.04 9.23
CA GLU A 56 6.50 -10.07 10.59
C GLU A 56 5.41 -11.13 10.75
N GLY A 57 4.70 -11.48 9.67
CA GLY A 57 3.60 -12.43 9.71
C GLY A 57 2.35 -11.91 10.43
N GLN A 58 2.20 -10.58 10.52
CA GLN A 58 0.98 -9.92 10.98
C GLN A 58 0.03 -9.87 9.77
N ASP A 59 -1.09 -10.58 9.84
CA ASP A 59 -2.14 -10.70 8.82
C ASP A 59 -1.84 -11.59 7.60
N ILE A 60 -0.57 -11.82 7.25
CA ILE A 60 -0.16 -12.81 6.23
C ILE A 60 0.73 -13.88 6.87
N SER A 61 0.74 -15.10 6.33
CA SER A 61 1.76 -16.09 6.67
C SER A 61 3.16 -15.52 6.44
N LYS A 62 4.03 -15.69 7.43
CA LYS A 62 5.42 -15.27 7.35
C LYS A 62 6.12 -15.94 6.18
N ASP A 63 6.72 -15.13 5.32
CA ASP A 63 7.51 -15.59 4.17
C ASP A 63 8.64 -14.60 3.87
N GLU A 64 9.85 -14.97 4.28
CA GLU A 64 11.01 -14.10 4.13
C GLU A 64 11.42 -13.94 2.66
N ILE A 65 11.15 -14.94 1.79
CA ILE A 65 11.51 -14.89 0.36
C ILE A 65 10.67 -13.80 -0.31
N ASN A 66 9.37 -13.80 -0.04
CA ASN A 66 8.45 -12.74 -0.49
C ASN A 66 8.82 -11.38 0.14
N ALA A 67 9.18 -11.34 1.41
CA ALA A 67 9.61 -10.12 2.08
C ALA A 67 10.85 -9.48 1.42
N TYR A 68 11.86 -10.29 1.09
CA TYR A 68 13.05 -9.84 0.38
C TYR A 68 12.68 -9.29 -1.01
N ALA A 69 11.83 -10.00 -1.75
CA ALA A 69 11.46 -9.61 -3.11
C ALA A 69 10.76 -8.23 -3.14
N TRP A 70 9.73 -8.04 -2.31
CA TRP A 70 9.01 -6.76 -2.20
C TRP A 70 9.92 -5.62 -1.72
N SER A 71 10.79 -5.90 -0.75
CA SER A 71 11.76 -4.92 -0.24
C SER A 71 12.80 -4.54 -1.30
N SER A 72 13.20 -5.49 -2.16
CA SER A 72 14.15 -5.22 -3.24
C SER A 72 13.57 -4.27 -4.28
N LEU A 73 12.27 -4.40 -4.61
CA LEU A 73 11.59 -3.50 -5.52
C LEU A 73 11.53 -2.07 -4.96
N ALA A 74 11.12 -1.93 -3.70
CA ALA A 74 11.12 -0.63 -3.03
C ALA A 74 12.53 -0.01 -2.94
N ALA A 75 13.55 -0.84 -2.69
CA ALA A 75 14.94 -0.39 -2.67
C ALA A 75 15.43 0.11 -4.04
N MET A 76 15.01 -0.53 -5.15
CA MET A 76 15.33 -0.06 -6.51
C MET A 76 14.73 1.31 -6.81
N GLN A 77 13.62 1.66 -6.17
CA GLN A 77 12.98 2.97 -6.28
C GLN A 77 13.58 4.02 -5.32
N GLY A 78 14.59 3.66 -4.53
CA GLY A 78 15.31 4.59 -3.65
C GLY A 78 14.85 4.60 -2.19
N VAL A 79 13.97 3.69 -1.78
CA VAL A 79 13.55 3.58 -0.38
C VAL A 79 14.66 2.97 0.46
N GLU A 80 15.39 3.81 1.19
CA GLU A 80 16.55 3.38 2.00
C GLU A 80 16.15 2.38 3.10
N ALA A 81 14.97 2.56 3.70
CA ALA A 81 14.43 1.63 4.70
C ALA A 81 14.22 0.23 4.13
N ALA A 82 13.78 0.13 2.88
CA ALA A 82 13.61 -1.13 2.18
C ALA A 82 14.94 -1.80 1.83
N ALA A 83 15.95 -1.02 1.43
CA ALA A 83 17.30 -1.53 1.21
C ALA A 83 17.88 -2.15 2.48
N LYS A 84 17.78 -1.45 3.62
CA LYS A 84 18.19 -1.97 4.92
C LYS A 84 17.42 -3.23 5.31
N HIS A 85 16.11 -3.24 5.08
CA HIS A 85 15.27 -4.40 5.40
C HIS A 85 15.63 -5.61 4.55
N ARG A 86 15.79 -5.43 3.23
CA ARG A 86 16.28 -6.45 2.30
C ARG A 86 17.62 -7.02 2.76
N ASP A 87 18.58 -6.17 3.09
CA ASP A 87 19.94 -6.61 3.47
C ASP A 87 19.93 -7.37 4.80
N ASN A 88 19.08 -6.97 5.75
CA ASN A 88 18.86 -7.71 6.99
C ASN A 88 18.29 -9.11 6.74
N ILE A 89 17.32 -9.24 5.82
CA ILE A 89 16.75 -10.54 5.44
C ILE A 89 17.81 -11.38 4.71
N ALA A 90 18.56 -10.77 3.79
CA ALA A 90 19.61 -11.42 3.00
C ALA A 90 20.71 -12.03 3.88
N GLY A 91 21.03 -11.39 5.00
CA GLY A 91 22.01 -11.88 5.97
C GLY A 91 21.68 -13.26 6.56
N ASN A 92 20.41 -13.66 6.54
CA ASN A 92 19.94 -14.95 7.07
C ASN A 92 19.73 -16.01 5.98
N PHE A 93 19.89 -15.66 4.71
CA PHE A 93 19.55 -16.56 3.59
C PHE A 93 20.72 -17.45 3.16
N SER A 94 20.38 -18.66 2.73
CA SER A 94 21.29 -19.46 1.90
C SER A 94 21.37 -18.91 0.48
N ILE A 95 22.46 -19.22 -0.24
CA ILE A 95 22.64 -18.85 -1.65
C ILE A 95 21.45 -19.29 -2.51
N LYS A 96 20.88 -20.47 -2.25
CA LYS A 96 19.70 -20.97 -2.95
C LYS A 96 18.47 -20.08 -2.73
N GLN A 97 18.22 -19.68 -1.48
CA GLN A 97 17.10 -18.79 -1.13
C GLN A 97 17.28 -17.38 -1.70
N LEU A 98 18.53 -16.87 -1.74
CA LEU A 98 18.83 -15.59 -2.39
C LEU A 98 18.49 -15.61 -3.88
N HIS A 99 18.91 -16.66 -4.60
CA HIS A 99 18.58 -16.80 -6.02
C HIS A 99 17.06 -16.89 -6.24
N GLU A 100 16.35 -17.64 -5.40
CA GLU A 100 14.89 -17.76 -5.46
C GLU A 100 14.21 -16.40 -5.21
N ALA A 101 14.62 -15.68 -4.17
CA ALA A 101 14.04 -14.39 -3.82
C ALA A 101 14.34 -13.31 -4.87
N GLN A 102 15.53 -13.32 -5.48
CA GLN A 102 15.88 -12.43 -6.60
C GLN A 102 15.02 -12.71 -7.84
N ALA A 103 14.89 -13.99 -8.23
CA ALA A 103 14.04 -14.38 -9.36
C ALA A 103 12.58 -13.96 -9.15
N LEU A 104 12.10 -14.08 -7.91
CA LEU A 104 10.74 -13.68 -7.55
C LEU A 104 10.55 -12.15 -7.56
N ALA A 105 11.57 -11.39 -7.18
CA ALA A 105 11.56 -9.92 -7.33
C ALA A 105 11.44 -9.50 -8.80
N GLU A 106 12.21 -10.13 -9.69
CA GLU A 106 12.13 -9.88 -11.13
C GLU A 106 10.74 -10.22 -11.69
N GLU A 107 10.14 -11.33 -11.23
CA GLU A 107 8.79 -11.71 -11.63
C GLU A 107 7.75 -10.65 -11.20
N TYR A 108 7.85 -10.14 -9.98
CA TYR A 108 6.97 -9.08 -9.49
C TYR A 108 7.16 -7.77 -10.25
N GLN A 109 8.40 -7.36 -10.53
CA GLN A 109 8.66 -6.19 -11.37
C GLN A 109 8.01 -6.34 -12.75
N ALA A 110 8.19 -7.50 -13.40
CA ALA A 110 7.61 -7.76 -14.72
C ALA A 110 6.07 -7.72 -14.70
N LYS A 111 5.44 -8.20 -13.61
CA LYS A 111 3.97 -8.10 -13.42
C LYS A 111 3.52 -6.65 -13.25
N ILE A 112 4.22 -5.87 -12.44
CA ILE A 112 3.94 -4.44 -12.22
C ILE A 112 4.07 -3.70 -13.55
N ASP A 113 5.16 -3.89 -14.29
CA ASP A 113 5.38 -3.25 -15.59
C ASP A 113 4.26 -3.59 -16.60
N LYS A 114 3.79 -4.84 -16.58
CA LYS A 114 2.68 -5.28 -17.44
C LYS A 114 1.34 -4.68 -17.01
N GLN A 115 1.12 -4.49 -15.70
CA GLN A 115 -0.08 -3.82 -15.19
C GLN A 115 -0.04 -2.31 -15.44
N MET A 116 1.10 -1.66 -15.26
CA MET A 116 1.32 -0.24 -15.59
C MET A 116 1.19 0.05 -17.08
N LYS A 117 1.48 -0.91 -17.97
CA LYS A 117 1.18 -0.76 -19.41
C LYS A 117 -0.32 -0.86 -19.72
N ARG A 118 -1.13 -1.37 -18.80
CA ARG A 118 -2.59 -1.38 -18.94
C ARG A 118 -3.13 -0.05 -18.41
N PRO A 119 -3.99 0.65 -19.17
CA PRO A 119 -4.62 1.85 -18.65
C PRO A 119 -5.42 1.48 -17.38
N PRO A 120 -5.38 2.33 -16.32
CA PRO A 120 -6.16 2.08 -15.11
C PRO A 120 -7.62 1.87 -15.50
N SER A 121 -8.25 0.84 -14.93
CA SER A 121 -9.69 0.64 -15.10
C SER A 121 -10.40 1.81 -14.45
N LEU A 122 -10.74 2.81 -15.24
CA LEU A 122 -11.58 3.94 -14.83
C LEU A 122 -12.85 3.36 -14.21
N ARG A 123 -13.01 3.46 -12.88
CA ARG A 123 -14.26 3.08 -12.20
C ARG A 123 -15.34 4.06 -12.64
N PHE A 124 -16.04 3.73 -13.72
CA PHE A 124 -17.20 4.49 -14.16
C PHE A 124 -18.35 4.26 -13.17
N ARG A 125 -18.44 5.09 -12.14
CA ARG A 125 -19.71 5.28 -11.43
C ARG A 125 -20.59 6.14 -12.35
N THR A 126 -21.28 5.50 -13.30
CA THR A 126 -22.13 6.21 -14.25
C THR A 126 -23.38 6.74 -13.53
N SER A 127 -23.30 7.97 -13.04
CA SER A 127 -24.47 8.84 -12.96
C SER A 127 -24.09 10.21 -13.52
N SER A 128 -24.29 10.34 -14.83
CA SER A 128 -24.30 11.58 -15.61
C SER A 128 -22.95 12.19 -16.06
N VAL A 129 -22.84 12.30 -17.39
CA VAL A 129 -22.06 13.27 -18.20
C VAL A 129 -20.53 13.14 -18.31
N SER A 130 -20.07 12.65 -19.48
CA SER A 130 -19.16 13.33 -20.42
C SER A 130 -18.12 12.38 -21.05
N SER A 131 -18.41 11.87 -22.25
CA SER A 131 -17.49 11.08 -23.08
C SER A 131 -16.30 11.88 -23.65
N VAL A 132 -16.20 13.18 -23.32
CA VAL A 132 -15.12 14.07 -23.80
C VAL A 132 -14.00 14.21 -22.78
N ALA A 133 -14.27 14.05 -21.47
CA ALA A 133 -13.25 14.14 -20.42
C ALA A 133 -12.30 12.92 -20.40
N THR A 134 -12.77 11.76 -20.85
CA THR A 134 -12.03 10.48 -20.83
C THR A 134 -10.83 10.45 -21.77
N ASN A 135 -10.88 11.16 -22.90
CA ASN A 135 -9.77 11.19 -23.85
C ASN A 135 -8.61 12.06 -23.34
N ALA A 136 -8.88 13.09 -22.52
CA ALA A 136 -7.85 13.99 -22.04
C ALA A 136 -6.99 13.35 -20.94
N GLU A 137 -7.61 12.67 -19.98
CA GLU A 137 -6.90 11.97 -18.89
C GLU A 137 -6.08 10.79 -19.43
N LEU A 138 -6.66 10.01 -20.36
CA LEU A 138 -5.94 8.92 -21.04
C LEU A 138 -4.75 9.46 -21.85
N ARG A 139 -4.91 10.59 -22.55
CA ARG A 139 -3.82 11.25 -23.28
C ARG A 139 -2.74 11.78 -22.32
N SER A 140 -3.13 12.36 -21.19
CA SER A 140 -2.19 12.85 -20.17
C SER A 140 -1.40 11.70 -19.54
N TRP A 141 -2.04 10.56 -19.31
CA TRP A 141 -1.38 9.34 -18.86
C TRP A 141 -0.40 8.82 -19.91
N LEU A 142 -0.81 8.72 -21.19
CA LEU A 142 0.07 8.30 -22.29
C LEU A 142 1.30 9.20 -22.45
N GLN A 143 1.19 10.49 -22.13
CA GLN A 143 2.31 11.44 -22.21
C GLN A 143 3.32 11.28 -21.06
N ASN A 144 2.87 10.85 -19.88
CA ASN A 144 3.71 10.70 -18.69
C ASN A 144 4.34 9.31 -18.55
N VAL A 145 3.83 8.28 -19.26
CA VAL A 145 4.39 6.91 -19.28
C VAL A 145 5.53 6.80 -20.31
N LYS A 146 6.44 7.79 -20.36
CA LYS A 146 7.61 7.71 -21.24
C LYS A 146 8.54 6.61 -20.67
N PRO A 147 8.85 5.54 -21.42
CA PRO A 147 9.74 4.51 -20.91
C PRO A 147 11.11 5.14 -20.61
N ALA A 148 11.64 4.87 -19.42
CA ALA A 148 13.06 5.07 -19.12
C ALA A 148 13.87 4.09 -19.98
N ALA A 149 13.95 4.38 -21.27
CA ALA A 149 14.76 3.64 -22.23
C ALA A 149 16.05 4.44 -22.45
N GLY A 150 17.17 3.85 -22.01
CA GLY A 150 18.52 4.22 -22.44
C GLY A 150 19.31 5.01 -21.41
N GLY A 151 19.91 4.31 -20.45
CA GLY A 151 21.24 4.68 -19.97
C GLY A 151 22.25 4.24 -21.03
N GLU A 152 23.13 5.17 -21.40
CA GLU A 152 24.21 5.07 -22.39
C GLU A 152 25.24 3.98 -22.09
#